data_AF-U4KMX7-F1
#
_entry.id   AF-U4KMX7-F1
#
_cell.length_a   1.000
_cell.length_b   1.000
_cell.length_c   1.000
_cell.angle_alpha   90.00
_cell.angle_beta   90.00
_cell.angle_gamma   90.00
#
_symmetry.space_group_name_H-M   'P 1'
#
loop_
_entity.id
_entity.type
_entity.pdbx_description
1 polymer ?
#
loop_
_entity_poly.entity_id
_entity_poly.type
_entity_poly.pdbx_seq_one_letter_code
_entity_poly.pdbx_strand_id
1 'polypeptide(L)'
;MSLEEYDRRYSELTIRYDELENKNEELINKRDDKKARVYIMKEFLSNLKHAKDKMSECNNSFFTKMVESGMVHRDETITFKLKNGFEV
;
A
#
# COMPACT_ATOMS: atom_id res chain seq x y z
N MET A 1 -18.67 49.21 -4.02
CA MET A 1 -18.89 47.88 -4.60
C MET A 1 -20.23 47.91 -5.31
N SER A 2 -20.27 47.54 -6.59
CA SER A 2 -21.54 47.26 -7.26
C SER A 2 -22.08 45.91 -6.77
N LEU A 3 -23.39 45.73 -6.86
CA LEU A 3 -24.05 44.46 -6.54
C LEU A 3 -23.47 43.30 -7.35
N GLU A 4 -23.15 43.57 -8.62
CA GLU A 4 -22.56 42.61 -9.55
C GLU A 4 -21.14 42.16 -9.13
N GLU A 5 -20.33 43.07 -8.58
CA GLU A 5 -18.99 42.70 -8.07
C GLU A 5 -19.09 41.88 -6.77
N TYR A 6 -20.09 42.16 -5.93
CA TYR A 6 -20.37 41.36 -4.75
C TYR A 6 -20.82 39.94 -5.13
N ASP A 7 -21.79 39.81 -6.03
CA ASP A 7 -22.31 38.51 -6.48
C ASP A 7 -21.20 37.66 -7.11
N ARG A 8 -20.34 38.27 -7.93
CA ARG A 8 -19.21 37.56 -8.54
C ARG A 8 -18.26 36.98 -7.47
N ARG A 9 -17.86 37.81 -6.49
CA ARG A 9 -16.96 37.36 -5.42
C ARG A 9 -17.60 36.30 -4.53
N TYR A 10 -18.90 36.40 -4.28
CA TYR A 10 -19.64 35.40 -3.52
C TYR A 10 -19.67 34.06 -4.27
N SER A 11 -20.02 34.07 -5.56
CA SER A 11 -20.02 32.86 -6.39
C SER A 11 -18.64 32.21 -6.49
N GLU A 12 -17.58 33.00 -6.70
CA GLU A 12 -16.19 32.51 -6.73
C GLU A 12 -15.81 31.84 -5.40
N LEU A 13 -16.22 32.43 -4.27
CA LEU A 13 -15.91 31.89 -2.95
C LEU A 13 -16.66 30.58 -2.69
N THR A 14 -17.94 30.51 -3.08
CA THR A 14 -18.75 29.29 -2.94
C THR A 14 -18.17 28.15 -3.78
N ILE A 15 -17.83 28.39 -5.06
CA ILE A 15 -17.22 27.37 -5.92
C ILE A 15 -15.92 26.84 -5.29
N ARG A 16 -15.07 27.75 -4.80
CA ARG A 16 -13.82 27.37 -4.16
C ARG A 16 -14.03 26.58 -2.87
N TYR A 17 -15.05 26.94 -2.08
CA TYR A 17 -15.40 26.19 -0.88
C TYR A 17 -15.82 24.77 -1.24
N ASP A 18 -16.73 24.61 -2.18
CA ASP A 18 -17.24 23.30 -2.62
C ASP A 18 -16.11 22.41 -3.18
N GLU A 19 -15.20 22.98 -3.97
CA GLU A 19 -14.03 22.25 -4.48
C GLU A 19 -13.09 21.77 -3.37
N LEU A 20 -12.85 22.62 -2.36
CA LEU A 20 -11.99 22.28 -1.23
C LEU A 20 -12.64 21.24 -0.32
N GLU A 21 -13.95 21.32 -0.11
CA GLU A 21 -14.72 20.35 0.68
C GLU A 21 -14.66 18.97 0.03
N ASN A 22 -14.96 18.87 -1.27
CA ASN A 22 -14.86 17.62 -2.02
C ASN A 22 -13.45 17.01 -1.95
N LYS A 23 -12.41 17.84 -2.13
CA LYS A 23 -11.03 17.39 -2.05
C LYS A 23 -10.66 16.92 -0.64
N ASN A 24 -11.20 17.55 0.39
CA ASN A 24 -10.96 17.16 1.78
C ASN A 24 -11.60 15.79 2.06
N GLU A 25 -12.82 15.55 1.61
CA GLU A 25 -13.48 14.25 1.72
C GLU A 25 -12.72 13.14 0.99
N GLU A 26 -12.24 13.40 -0.23
CA GLU A 26 -11.40 12.44 -0.95
C GLU A 26 -10.13 12.08 -0.17
N LEU A 27 -9.46 13.08 0.42
CA LEU A 27 -8.24 12.86 1.19
C LEU A 27 -8.52 12.09 2.48
N ILE A 28 -9.65 12.36 3.14
CA ILE A 28 -10.11 11.61 4.31
C ILE A 28 -10.33 10.14 3.94
N ASN A 29 -11.05 9.87 2.85
CA ASN A 29 -11.29 8.50 2.38
C ASN A 29 -9.97 7.78 2.06
N LYS A 30 -9.07 8.41 1.30
CA LYS A 30 -7.74 7.85 0.98
C LYS A 30 -6.90 7.58 2.23
N ARG A 31 -6.98 8.44 3.25
CA ARG A 31 -6.30 8.28 4.53
C ARG A 31 -6.86 7.09 5.29
N ASP A 32 -8.19 6.98 5.37
CA ASP A 32 -8.84 5.96 6.18
C ASP A 32 -8.71 4.57 5.54
N ASP A 33 -8.74 4.48 4.20
CA ASP A 33 -8.37 3.28 3.46
C ASP A 33 -6.95 2.80 3.76
N LYS A 34 -5.98 3.73 3.80
CA LYS A 34 -4.60 3.41 4.15
C LYS A 34 -4.49 2.91 5.59
N LYS A 35 -5.19 3.55 6.53
CA LYS A 35 -5.23 3.12 7.94
C LYS A 35 -5.83 1.72 8.08
N ALA A 36 -6.94 1.44 7.38
CA ALA A 36 -7.58 0.13 7.38
C ALA A 36 -6.63 -0.97 6.87
N ARG A 37 -5.92 -0.73 5.75
CA ARG A 37 -4.92 -1.67 5.24
C ARG A 37 -3.78 -1.92 6.23
N VAL A 38 -3.28 -0.87 6.90
CA VAL A 38 -2.24 -1.01 7.93
C VAL A 38 -2.76 -1.82 9.12
N TYR A 39 -4.00 -1.58 9.56
CA TYR A 39 -4.61 -2.32 10.65
C TYR A 39 -4.71 -3.82 10.32
N ILE A 40 -5.27 -4.16 9.16
CA ILE A 40 -5.39 -5.54 8.67
C ILE A 40 -4.01 -6.22 8.60
N MET A 41 -3.01 -5.52 8.06
CA MET A 41 -1.65 -6.06 7.97
C MET A 41 -1.03 -6.31 9.34
N LYS A 42 -1.22 -5.39 10.30
CA LYS A 42 -0.74 -5.57 11.68
C LYS A 42 -1.40 -6.77 12.36
N GLU A 43 -2.71 -6.92 12.19
CA GLU A 43 -3.46 -8.06 12.72
C GLU A 43 -2.98 -9.37 12.09
N PHE A 44 -2.81 -9.41 10.76
CA PHE A 44 -2.25 -10.55 10.05
C PHE A 44 -0.87 -10.95 10.57
N LEU A 45 0.06 -9.99 10.73
CA LEU A 45 1.40 -10.23 11.27
C LEU A 45 1.35 -10.71 12.73
N SER A 46 0.44 -10.16 13.54
CA SER A 46 0.23 -10.62 14.91
C SER A 46 -0.23 -12.08 14.93
N ASN A 47 -1.20 -12.44 14.09
CA ASN A 47 -1.69 -13.80 13.96
C ASN A 47 -0.58 -14.75 13.50
N LEU A 48 0.25 -14.33 12.53
CA LEU A 48 1.40 -15.12 12.08
C LEU A 48 2.43 -15.32 13.21
N LYS A 49 2.69 -14.30 14.03
CA LYS A 49 3.60 -14.39 15.17
C LYS A 49 3.09 -15.33 16.27
N HIS A 50 1.78 -15.49 16.43
CA HIS A 50 1.17 -16.36 17.42
C HIS A 50 0.72 -17.71 16.85
N ALA A 51 0.84 -17.93 15.54
CA ALA A 51 0.53 -19.19 14.91
C ALA A 51 1.35 -20.32 15.58
N LYS A 52 0.66 -21.41 15.91
CA LYS A 52 1.24 -22.58 16.58
C LYS A 52 2.20 -23.34 15.65
N ASP A 53 1.89 -23.34 14.36
CA ASP A 53 2.68 -23.97 13.30
C ASP A 53 3.72 -23.00 12.74
N LYS A 54 4.62 -22.52 13.61
CA LYS A 54 5.79 -21.79 13.12
C LYS A 54 6.68 -22.79 12.39
N MET A 55 6.97 -22.52 11.12
CA MET A 55 7.96 -23.27 10.37
C MET A 55 9.32 -23.05 11.06
N SER A 56 9.76 -24.02 11.87
CA SER A 56 11.04 -23.96 12.59
C SER A 56 12.23 -24.15 11.65
N GLU A 57 11.99 -24.78 10.51
CA GLU A 57 12.97 -25.03 9.46
C GLU A 57 12.39 -24.57 8.12
N CYS A 58 13.24 -23.95 7.28
CA CYS A 58 12.86 -23.63 5.92
C CYS A 58 12.57 -24.93 5.18
N ASN A 59 11.29 -25.21 4.92
CA ASN A 59 10.92 -26.40 4.18
C ASN A 59 11.36 -26.24 2.72
N ASN A 60 12.30 -27.06 2.27
CA ASN A 60 12.81 -27.04 0.90
C ASN A 60 11.68 -27.15 -0.15
N SER A 61 10.60 -27.89 0.13
CA SER A 61 9.42 -27.96 -0.76
C SER A 61 8.70 -26.63 -0.88
N PHE A 62 8.63 -25.86 0.21
CA PHE A 62 8.03 -24.53 0.21
C PHE A 62 8.93 -23.51 -0.50
N PHE A 63 10.23 -23.54 -0.24
CA PHE A 63 11.20 -22.68 -0.91
C PHE A 63 11.23 -22.91 -2.42
N THR A 64 11.33 -24.17 -2.87
CA THR A 64 11.29 -24.52 -4.31
C THR A 64 9.98 -24.09 -4.98
N LYS A 65 8.86 -24.07 -4.25
CA LYS A 65 7.59 -23.53 -4.77
C LYS A 65 7.59 -22.01 -4.91
N MET A 66 8.40 -21.29 -4.14
CA MET A 66 8.53 -19.83 -4.19
C MET A 66 9.50 -19.35 -5.27
N VAL A 67 10.52 -20.15 -5.60
CA VAL A 67 11.50 -19.84 -6.64
C VAL A 67 10.87 -19.96 -8.04
N GLU A 68 11.11 -18.97 -8.89
CA GLU A 68 10.80 -18.96 -10.32
C GLU A 68 11.99 -19.47 -11.14
N SER A 69 13.20 -18.93 -10.87
CA SER A 69 14.44 -19.35 -11.54
C SER A 69 15.67 -19.09 -10.66
N GLY A 70 16.77 -19.77 -10.97
CA GLY A 70 18.09 -19.54 -10.36
C GLY A 70 19.13 -19.24 -11.43
N MET A 71 19.92 -18.19 -11.23
CA MET A 71 21.03 -17.80 -12.09
C MET A 71 22.35 -18.05 -11.36
N VAL A 72 23.22 -18.87 -11.95
CA VAL A 72 24.57 -19.15 -11.44
C VAL A 72 25.55 -18.20 -12.11
N HIS A 73 26.28 -17.45 -11.29
CA HIS A 73 27.28 -16.49 -11.74
C HIS A 73 28.67 -17.14 -11.81
N ARG A 74 29.58 -16.50 -12.54
CA ARG A 74 30.97 -16.99 -12.70
C ARG A 74 31.80 -16.88 -11.42
N ASP A 75 31.36 -16.04 -10.48
CA ASP A 75 31.98 -15.83 -9.17
C ASP A 75 31.44 -16.80 -8.11
N GLU A 76 30.80 -17.89 -8.56
CA GLU A 76 30.23 -18.95 -7.70
C GLU A 76 29.02 -18.50 -6.85
N THR A 77 28.49 -17.30 -7.10
CA THR A 77 27.24 -16.86 -6.45
C THR A 77 26.01 -17.35 -7.22
N ILE A 78 24.89 -17.50 -6.50
CA ILE A 78 23.59 -17.90 -7.07
C ILE A 78 22.57 -16.84 -6.72
N THR A 79 21.87 -16.31 -7.72
CA THR A 79 20.71 -15.43 -7.53
C THR A 79 19.42 -16.20 -7.81
N PHE A 80 18.49 -16.18 -6.88
CA PHE A 80 17.15 -16.73 -7.02
C PHE A 80 16.15 -15.62 -7.32
N LYS A 81 15.43 -15.77 -8.42
CA LYS A 81 14.23 -14.98 -8.69
C LYS A 81 13.03 -15.66 -8.07
N LEU A 82 12.31 -14.97 -7.19
CA LEU A 82 11.09 -15.45 -6.56
C LEU A 82 9.87 -15.07 -7.39
N LYS A 83 8.79 -15.86 -7.29
CA LYS A 83 7.53 -15.63 -8.03
C LYS A 83 6.83 -14.31 -7.73
N ASN A 84 7.20 -13.63 -6.63
CA ASN A 84 6.72 -12.29 -6.29
C ASN A 84 7.56 -11.16 -6.93
N GLY A 85 8.54 -11.51 -7.76
CA GLY A 85 9.45 -10.56 -8.42
C GLY A 85 10.63 -10.09 -7.57
N PHE A 86 10.82 -10.64 -6.36
CA PHE A 86 11.98 -10.35 -5.52
C PHE A 86 13.17 -11.24 -5.92
N GLU A 87 14.38 -10.69 -5.87
CA GLU A 87 15.63 -11.39 -6.21
C GLU A 87 16.53 -11.44 -4.96
N VAL A 88 17.07 -12.62 -4.65
CA VAL A 88 17.93 -12.88 -3.48
C VAL A 88 19.13 -13.73 -3.84
#